data_AF-A0A7X2CLN7-F1
#
_entry.id   AF-A0A7X2CLN7-F1
#
_cell.length_a   1.000
_cell.length_b   1.000
_cell.length_c   1.000
_cell.angle_alpha   90.00
_cell.angle_beta   90.00
_cell.angle_gamma   90.00
#
_symmetry.space_group_name_H-M   'P 1'
#
loop_
_entity.id
_entity.type
_entity.pdbx_description
1 polymer ?
#
loop_
_entity_poly.entity_id
_entity_poly.type
_entity_poly.pdbx_seq_one_letter_code
_entity_poly.pdbx_strand_id
1 'polypeptide(L)' 'GNDPMPELSRLDAMGRLQAGANTTLVVVASTAQMSTADCKRVAIMAQDGIAMAVRPAHLPFDGDTVFALASGEVELSA' A
#
# COMPACT_ATOMS: atom_id res chain seq x y z
N GLY A 1 0.45 -31.19 -2.75
CA GLY A 1 0.63 -30.63 -1.40
C GLY A 1 2.09 -30.40 -1.07
N ASN A 2 2.86 -29.76 -1.94
CA ASN A 2 4.26 -29.35 -1.70
C ASN A 2 4.54 -27.98 -2.35
N ASP A 3 3.51 -27.13 -2.37
CA ASP A 3 3.62 -25.82 -2.98
C ASP A 3 4.11 -24.84 -1.89
N PRO A 4 5.29 -24.23 -2.04
CA PRO A 4 5.81 -23.27 -1.07
C PRO A 4 4.98 -21.98 -1.02
N MET A 5 4.21 -21.66 -2.06
CA MET A 5 3.37 -20.45 -2.13
C MET A 5 2.01 -20.75 -2.81
N PRO A 6 1.08 -21.42 -2.10
CA PRO A 6 -0.18 -21.91 -2.65
C PRO A 6 -1.16 -20.82 -3.12
N GLU A 7 -0.98 -19.58 -2.69
CA GLU A 7 -1.75 -18.41 -3.16
C GLU A 7 -1.26 -17.95 -4.54
N LEU A 8 0.06 -17.86 -4.74
CA LEU A 8 0.65 -17.42 -6.01
C LEU A 8 0.32 -18.41 -7.14
N SER A 9 0.47 -19.73 -6.89
CA SER A 9 0.14 -20.74 -7.89
C SER A 9 -1.34 -20.74 -8.26
N ARG A 10 -2.23 -20.45 -7.30
CA ARG A 10 -3.66 -20.26 -7.57
C ARG A 10 -3.93 -19.04 -8.43
N LEU A 11 -3.29 -17.91 -8.11
CA LEU A 11 -3.46 -16.66 -8.87
C LEU A 11 -2.92 -16.77 -10.28
N ASP A 12 -1.80 -17.46 -10.48
CA ASP A 12 -1.25 -17.75 -11.81
C ASP A 12 -2.23 -18.57 -12.65
N ALA A 13 -2.77 -19.65 -12.08
CA ALA A 13 -3.78 -20.48 -12.74
C ALA A 13 -5.07 -19.71 -13.08
N MET A 14 -5.36 -18.62 -12.36
CA MET A 14 -6.49 -17.72 -12.62
C MET A 14 -6.14 -16.57 -13.59
N GLY A 15 -4.90 -16.50 -14.09
CA GLY A 15 -4.42 -15.44 -14.98
C GLY A 15 -4.21 -14.08 -14.30
N ARG A 16 -4.06 -14.06 -12.96
CA ARG A 16 -3.99 -12.82 -12.15
C ARG A 16 -2.57 -12.32 -11.88
N LEU A 17 -1.54 -12.96 -12.46
CA LEU A 17 -0.14 -12.54 -12.36
C LEU A 17 0.36 -11.76 -13.60
N GLN A 18 -0.54 -11.10 -14.33
CA GLN A 18 -0.12 -10.18 -15.40
C GLN A 18 0.24 -8.81 -14.81
N ALA A 19 1.32 -8.18 -15.30
CA ALA A 19 1.69 -6.84 -14.89
C ALA A 19 0.52 -5.85 -15.07
N GLY A 20 0.12 -5.17 -14.00
CA GLY A 20 -1.04 -4.28 -14.01
C GLY A 20 -2.40 -4.98 -13.88
N ALA A 21 -2.43 -6.28 -13.55
CA ALA A 21 -3.68 -7.00 -13.30
C ALA A 21 -4.43 -6.45 -12.08
N ASN A 22 -3.71 -5.98 -11.05
CA ASN A 22 -4.28 -5.27 -9.91
C ASN A 22 -3.45 -4.03 -9.58
N THR A 23 -4.08 -3.02 -8.98
CA THR A 23 -3.41 -1.78 -8.57
C THR A 23 -4.22 -1.17 -7.43
N THR A 24 -3.58 -0.95 -6.28
CA THR A 24 -4.18 -0.18 -5.18
C THR A 24 -3.57 1.21 -5.12
N LEU A 25 -4.40 2.24 -5.28
CA LEU A 25 -3.99 3.64 -5.12
C LEU A 25 -4.54 4.16 -3.79
N VAL A 26 -3.67 4.69 -2.94
CA VAL A 26 -4.02 5.17 -1.61
C VAL A 26 -3.62 6.63 -1.45
N VAL A 27 -4.48 7.40 -0.79
CA VAL A 27 -4.20 8.76 -0.34
C VAL A 27 -4.43 8.85 1.16
N VAL A 28 -3.44 9.31 1.90
CA VAL A 28 -3.55 9.68 3.31
C VAL A 28 -3.50 11.20 3.41
N ALA A 29 -4.58 11.81 3.89
CA ALA A 29 -4.66 13.25 4.09
C ALA A 29 -4.78 13.56 5.58
N SER A 30 -3.97 14.51 6.07
CA SER A 30 -3.97 14.96 7.45
C SER A 30 -4.01 16.48 7.54
N THR A 31 -4.53 17.03 8.63
CA THR A 31 -4.43 18.47 8.92
C THR A 31 -3.19 18.83 9.75
N ALA A 32 -2.43 17.84 10.21
CA ALA A 32 -1.24 18.06 11.04
C ALA A 32 -0.11 18.82 10.30
N GLN A 33 0.67 19.62 11.03
CA GLN A 33 1.89 20.25 10.52
C GLN A 33 3.01 19.22 10.39
N MET A 34 3.16 18.66 9.19
CA MET A 34 4.13 17.61 8.90
C MET A 34 5.12 18.07 7.85
N SER A 35 6.40 17.72 8.01
CA SER A 35 7.36 17.87 6.93
C SER A 35 7.09 16.87 5.81
N THR A 36 7.64 17.10 4.62
CA THR A 36 7.57 16.14 3.51
C THR A 36 8.19 14.79 3.87
N ALA A 37 9.23 14.79 4.72
CA ALA A 37 9.85 13.57 5.23
C ALA A 37 8.90 12.80 6.16
N ASP A 38 8.11 13.49 6.99
CA ASP A 38 7.12 12.85 7.86
C ASP A 38 5.95 12.29 7.05
N CYS A 39 5.46 13.03 6.05
CA CYS A 39 4.47 12.51 5.11
C CYS A 39 4.99 11.26 4.38
N LYS A 40 6.26 11.24 3.95
CA LYS A 40 6.86 10.05 3.34
C LYS A 40 6.87 8.86 4.31
N ARG A 41 7.17 9.07 5.59
CA ARG A 41 7.08 8.01 6.61
C ARG A 41 5.66 7.49 6.77
N VAL A 42 4.66 8.38 6.79
CA VAL A 42 3.24 7.99 6.82
C VAL A 42 2.86 7.16 5.59
N ALA A 43 3.28 7.56 4.39
CA ALA A 43 3.02 6.80 3.17
C ALA A 43 3.62 5.38 3.24
N ILE A 44 4.85 5.25 3.78
CA ILE A 44 5.49 3.94 4.00
C ILE A 44 4.67 3.11 4.99
N MET A 45 4.30 3.67 6.14
CA MET A 45 3.51 2.96 7.16
C MET A 45 2.14 2.54 6.62
N ALA A 46 1.50 3.36 5.79
CA ALA A 46 0.19 3.06 5.22
C ALA A 46 0.20 1.87 4.23
N GLN A 47 1.36 1.46 3.71
CA GLN A 47 1.49 0.22 2.92
C GLN A 47 1.07 -1.02 3.73
N ASP A 48 1.31 -1.02 5.05
CA ASP A 48 0.86 -2.11 5.93
C ASP A 48 -0.66 -2.18 6.00
N GLY A 49 -1.34 -1.03 5.88
CA GLY A 49 -2.80 -0.96 5.80
C GLY A 49 -3.36 -1.69 4.57
N ILE A 50 -2.67 -1.63 3.43
CA ILE A 50 -3.04 -2.39 2.23
C ILE A 50 -2.96 -3.90 2.52
N ALA A 51 -1.88 -4.35 3.15
CA ALA A 51 -1.68 -5.78 3.47
C ALA A 51 -2.71 -6.32 4.49
N MET A 52 -3.28 -5.45 5.32
CA MET A 52 -4.35 -5.80 6.27
C MET A 52 -5.73 -5.89 5.61
N ALA A 53 -6.00 -5.07 4.59
CA ALA A 53 -7.31 -4.98 3.94
C ALA A 53 -7.42 -5.85 2.68
N VAL A 54 -6.31 -6.12 2.00
CA VAL A 54 -6.23 -6.85 0.73
C VAL A 54 -5.34 -8.06 0.91
N ARG A 55 -5.78 -9.23 0.44
CA ARG A 55 -4.97 -10.45 0.49
C ARG A 55 -5.13 -11.31 -0.76
N PRO A 56 -4.02 -11.70 -1.40
CA PRO A 56 -2.66 -11.19 -1.19
C PRO A 56 -2.50 -9.75 -1.72
N ALA A 57 -1.56 -9.00 -1.15
CA ALA A 57 -1.21 -7.63 -1.51
C ALA A 57 0.30 -7.55 -1.81
N HIS A 58 0.76 -6.44 -2.41
CA HIS A 58 2.16 -6.20 -2.75
C HIS A 58 2.76 -7.31 -3.63
N LEU A 59 1.96 -7.91 -4.52
CA LEU A 59 2.49 -8.87 -5.46
C LEU A 59 3.42 -8.17 -6.47
N PRO A 60 4.38 -8.90 -7.08
CA PRO A 60 5.25 -8.32 -8.11
C PRO A 60 4.53 -7.67 -9.30
N PHE A 61 3.24 -7.98 -9.47
CA PHE A 61 2.40 -7.49 -10.57
C PHE A 61 1.37 -6.45 -10.12
N ASP A 62 1.37 -6.08 -8.83
CA ASP A 62 0.51 -5.05 -8.26
C ASP A 62 1.16 -3.66 -8.40
N GLY A 63 0.35 -2.67 -8.76
CA GLY A 63 0.76 -1.26 -8.87
C GLY A 63 0.60 -0.45 -7.59
N ASP A 64 0.79 -1.05 -6.40
CA ASP A 64 0.43 -0.45 -5.12
C ASP A 64 1.20 0.85 -4.85
N THR A 65 0.46 1.97 -4.77
CA THR A 65 1.04 3.32 -4.63
C THR A 65 0.30 4.12 -3.56
N VAL A 66 1.06 4.68 -2.62
CA VAL A 66 0.53 5.52 -1.54
C VAL A 66 1.07 6.94 -1.66
N PHE A 67 0.18 7.93 -1.61
CA PHE A 67 0.50 9.34 -1.43
C PHE A 67 0.06 9.79 -0.04
N ALA A 68 0.90 10.58 0.63
CA ALA A 68 0.54 11.23 1.88
C ALA A 68 0.71 12.74 1.75
N LEU A 69 -0.27 13.49 2.23
CA LEU A 69 -0.28 14.95 2.24
C LEU A 69 -0.80 15.47 3.56
N ALA A 70 -0.34 16.66 3.93
CA ALA A 70 -0.82 17.35 5.12
C ALA A 70 -1.04 18.83 4.83
N SER A 71 -2.18 19.39 5.28
CA SER A 71 -2.50 20.82 5.07
C SER A 71 -1.78 21.75 6.04
N GLY A 72 -1.29 21.22 7.17
CA GLY A 72 -0.54 22.00 8.16
C GLY A 72 -1.37 22.96 9.01
N GLU A 73 -2.68 22.73 9.12
CA GLU A 73 -3.58 23.55 9.93
C GLU A 73 -3.41 23.35 11.44
N VAL A 74 -2.99 22.15 11.87
CA VAL A 74 -2.89 21.75 13.27
C VAL A 74 -1.44 21.52 13.67
N GLU A 75 -0.93 22.29 14.63
CA GLU A 75 0.43 22.09 15.16
C GLU A 75 0.55 20.73 15.85
N LEU A 76 1.67 20.03 15.62
CA LEU A 76 1.97 18.79 16.31
C LEU A 76 2.40 19.11 17.74
N SER A 77 1.63 18.69 18.73
CA SER A 77 2.05 18.79 20.13
C SER A 77 3.28 17.91 20.37
N ALA A 78 4.26 18.45 21.09
CA ALA A 78 5.41 17.70 21.59
C ALA A 78 5.02 16.64 22.63
#